data_AF-A0A859A0Q5-F1
#
_entry.id   AF-A0A859A0Q5-F1
#
_cell.length_a   1.000
_cell.length_b   1.000
_cell.length_c   1.000
_cell.angle_alpha   90.00
_cell.angle_beta   90.00
_cell.angle_gamma   90.00
#
_symmetry.space_group_name_H-M   'P 1'
#
loop_
_entity.id
_entity.type
_entity.pdbx_description
1 polymer ?
#
loop_
_entity_poly.entity_id
_entity_poly.type
_entity_poly.pdbx_seq_one_letter_code
_entity_poly.pdbx_strand_id
1 'polypeptide(L)'
;MLTLMPQVSAGRVRPLAVTSLKRAEIAPNIPTVAEAGLPGYSASTWYGLFAPAGVPQDVVQRLADAMETVLKDKDVQAKLAAQGLSMVPEVNSPAAFGAYVQTEAQKWQSVVQAAGISAD
;
A
#
# COMPACT_ATOMS: atom_id res chain seq x y z
N MET A 1 1.14 5.88 7.53
CA MET A 1 -0.19 6.55 7.48
C MET A 1 -0.01 8.01 7.09
N LEU A 2 -0.10 8.33 5.80
CA LEU A 2 0.13 9.68 5.27
C LEU A 2 -1.14 10.55 5.27
N THR A 3 -2.29 9.95 5.56
CA THR A 3 -3.57 10.65 5.76
C THR A 3 -3.55 11.65 6.93
N LEU A 4 -2.57 11.56 7.84
CA LEU A 4 -2.37 12.51 8.94
C LEU A 4 -1.50 13.71 8.58
N MET A 5 -0.98 13.81 7.36
CA MET A 5 -0.11 14.92 6.93
C MET A 5 -0.73 16.31 7.19
N PRO A 6 -2.04 16.55 6.99
CA PRO A 6 -2.65 17.84 7.36
C PRO A 6 -2.51 18.18 8.85
N GLN A 7 -2.57 17.19 9.74
CA GLN A 7 -2.39 17.40 11.18
C GLN A 7 -0.91 17.60 11.55
N VAL A 8 0.00 16.94 10.84
CA VAL A 8 1.46 17.15 10.94
C VAL A 8 1.81 18.58 10.53
N SER A 9 1.34 19.02 9.36
CA SER A 9 1.57 20.38 8.85
C SER A 9 0.94 21.45 9.75
N ALA A 10 -0.19 21.16 10.39
CA ALA A 10 -0.82 22.03 11.37
C ALA A 10 -0.10 22.04 12.75
N GLY A 11 0.99 21.28 12.92
CA GLY A 11 1.75 21.21 14.18
C GLY A 11 1.02 20.51 15.33
N ARG A 12 -0.10 19.83 15.06
CA ARG A 12 -0.91 19.16 16.08
C ARG A 12 -0.37 17.80 16.49
N VAL A 13 0.40 17.18 15.61
CA VAL A 13 1.04 15.89 15.84
C VAL A 13 2.48 15.92 15.35
N ARG A 14 3.36 15.23 16.06
CA ARG A 14 4.75 15.06 15.65
C ARG A 14 4.92 13.69 14.99
N PRO A 15 5.29 13.62 13.70
CA PRO A 15 5.59 12.34 13.08
C PRO A 15 6.91 11.78 13.61
N LEU A 16 6.96 10.47 13.85
CA LEU A 16 8.18 9.79 14.29
C LEU A 16 8.84 9.02 13.15
N ALA A 17 8.06 8.20 12.44
CA ALA A 17 8.52 7.44 11.30
C ALA A 17 7.34 7.06 10.38
N VAL A 18 7.62 6.77 9.12
CA VAL A 18 6.71 6.07 8.21
C VAL A 18 7.00 4.57 8.23
N THR A 19 5.96 3.75 8.04
CA THR A 19 6.04 2.28 8.10
C THR A 19 6.28 1.62 6.74
N SER A 20 6.51 2.43 5.70
CA SER A 20 6.86 2.00 4.36
C SER A 20 8.34 1.68 4.21
N LEU A 21 8.69 0.87 3.22
CA LEU A 21 10.07 0.51 2.91
C LEU A 21 10.93 1.71 2.49
N LYS A 22 10.30 2.71 1.88
CA LYS A 22 10.93 3.96 1.45
C LYS A 22 10.20 5.14 2.08
N ARG A 23 10.88 6.27 2.22
CA ARG A 23 10.25 7.53 2.62
C ARG A 23 9.16 7.91 1.62
N ALA A 24 8.12 8.53 2.13
CA ALA A 24 7.06 9.05 1.28
C ALA A 24 7.49 10.35 0.61
N GLU A 25 7.16 10.53 -0.68
CA GLU A 25 7.47 11.77 -1.41
C GLU A 25 6.83 13.01 -0.77
N ILE A 26 5.62 12.86 -0.24
CA ILE A 26 4.92 13.95 0.48
C ILE A 26 5.53 14.25 1.86
N ALA A 27 6.40 13.39 2.36
CA ALA A 27 7.01 13.54 3.68
C ALA A 27 8.49 13.08 3.71
N PRO A 28 9.37 13.69 2.90
CA PRO A 28 10.73 13.21 2.66
C PRO A 28 11.64 13.36 3.90
N ASN A 29 11.24 14.21 4.84
CA ASN A 29 11.97 14.46 6.09
C ASN A 29 11.61 13.48 7.21
N ILE A 30 10.54 12.68 7.04
CA ILE A 30 10.15 11.67 8.03
C ILE A 30 10.88 10.37 7.68
N PRO A 31 11.70 9.81 8.58
CA PRO A 31 12.42 8.57 8.30
C PRO A 31 11.48 7.38 8.20
N THR A 32 11.93 6.29 7.59
CA THR A 32 11.23 5.00 7.72
C THR A 32 11.51 4.38 9.09
N VAL A 33 10.69 3.42 9.53
CA VAL A 33 11.00 2.62 10.73
C VAL A 33 12.30 1.83 10.56
N ALA A 34 12.59 1.39 9.34
CA ALA A 34 13.85 0.71 9.01
C ALA A 34 15.08 1.61 9.22
N GLU A 35 14.99 2.89 8.80
CA GLU A 35 16.02 3.90 9.04
C GLU A 35 16.11 4.30 10.52
N ALA A 36 15.00 4.21 11.26
CA ALA A 36 14.91 4.58 12.67
C ALA A 36 15.39 3.50 13.65
N GLY A 37 15.95 2.39 13.15
CA GLY A 37 16.61 1.38 13.98
C GLY A 37 16.01 -0.02 13.94
N LEU A 38 15.05 -0.30 13.05
CA LEU A 38 14.50 -1.66 12.86
C LEU A 38 14.59 -2.12 11.40
N PRO A 39 15.79 -2.52 10.93
CA PRO A 39 16.02 -2.92 9.54
C PRO A 39 15.04 -3.99 9.06
N GLY A 40 14.56 -3.86 7.82
CA GLY A 40 13.61 -4.79 7.21
C GLY A 40 12.15 -4.60 7.63
N TYR A 41 11.85 -3.68 8.56
CA TYR A 41 10.47 -3.39 8.93
C TYR A 41 9.66 -2.79 7.77
N SER A 42 8.50 -3.39 7.49
CA SER A 42 7.50 -2.82 6.58
C SER A 42 6.10 -3.26 6.97
N ALA A 43 5.25 -2.28 7.22
CA ALA A 43 3.83 -2.44 7.50
C ALA A 43 3.07 -1.31 6.79
N SER A 44 2.84 -1.48 5.49
CA SER A 44 2.14 -0.50 4.67
C SER A 44 0.72 -0.97 4.35
N THR A 45 -0.22 -0.03 4.38
CA THR A 45 -1.57 -0.25 3.87
C THR A 45 -1.54 -0.17 2.35
N TRP A 46 -2.17 -1.11 1.68
CA TRP A 46 -2.33 -1.16 0.23
C TRP A 46 -3.80 -1.29 -0.14
N TYR A 47 -4.10 -0.98 -1.40
CA TYR A 47 -5.44 -1.05 -1.98
C TYR A 47 -5.37 -1.85 -3.27
N GLY A 48 -6.41 -2.63 -3.55
CA GLY A 48 -6.49 -3.41 -4.78
C GLY A 48 -7.92 -3.75 -5.14
N LEU A 49 -8.11 -4.15 -6.39
CA LEU A 49 -9.40 -4.51 -6.95
C LEU A 49 -9.53 -6.04 -7.01
N PHE A 50 -10.63 -6.57 -6.49
CA PHE A 50 -10.94 -7.99 -6.50
C PHE A 50 -12.23 -8.24 -7.27
N ALA A 51 -12.28 -9.37 -7.96
CA ALA A 51 -13.49 -9.90 -8.57
C ALA A 51 -13.87 -11.23 -7.89
N PRO A 52 -15.15 -11.66 -7.96
CA PRO A 52 -15.56 -12.95 -7.43
C PRO A 52 -14.76 -14.11 -8.04
N ALA A 53 -14.64 -15.21 -7.29
CA ALA A 53 -14.06 -16.44 -7.81
C ALA A 53 -14.88 -16.96 -9.00
N GLY A 54 -14.18 -17.48 -10.03
CA GLY A 54 -14.81 -18.02 -11.23
C GLY A 54 -15.11 -17.01 -12.35
N VAL A 55 -14.78 -15.73 -12.16
CA VAL A 55 -14.85 -14.75 -13.26
C VAL A 55 -13.91 -15.17 -14.39
N PRO A 56 -14.37 -15.21 -15.66
CA PRO A 56 -13.53 -15.56 -16.80
C PRO A 56 -12.28 -14.68 -16.94
N GLN A 57 -11.18 -15.29 -17.37
CA GLN A 57 -9.87 -14.64 -17.43
C GLN A 57 -9.87 -13.41 -18.36
N ASP A 58 -10.63 -13.44 -19.46
CA ASP A 58 -10.76 -12.31 -20.37
C ASP A 58 -11.45 -11.10 -19.72
N VAL A 59 -12.41 -11.33 -18.82
CA VAL A 59 -13.05 -10.26 -18.03
C VAL A 59 -12.06 -9.68 -17.01
N VAL A 60 -11.29 -10.54 -16.32
CA VAL A 60 -10.24 -10.09 -15.39
C VAL A 60 -9.20 -9.24 -16.13
N GLN A 61 -8.79 -9.67 -17.33
CA GLN A 61 -7.82 -8.92 -18.12
C GLN A 61 -8.37 -7.55 -18.54
N ARG A 62 -9.61 -7.47 -19.01
CA ARG A 62 -10.26 -6.20 -19.34
C ARG A 62 -10.32 -5.23 -18.16
N LEU A 63 -10.60 -5.73 -16.96
CA LEU A 63 -10.59 -4.91 -15.74
C LEU A 63 -9.16 -4.42 -15.40
N ALA A 64 -8.16 -5.29 -15.55
CA ALA A 64 -6.76 -4.91 -15.32
C ALA A 64 -6.29 -3.83 -16.31
N ASP A 65 -6.61 -3.98 -17.60
CA ASP A 65 -6.24 -3.02 -18.65
C ASP A 65 -6.93 -1.65 -18.42
N ALA A 66 -8.20 -1.67 -18.01
CA ALA A 66 -8.93 -0.46 -17.65
C ALA A 66 -8.31 0.22 -16.42
N MET A 67 -7.94 -0.55 -15.40
CA MET A 67 -7.24 -0.03 -14.21
C MET A 67 -5.90 0.58 -14.59
N GLU A 68 -5.09 -0.09 -15.41
CA GLU A 68 -3.81 0.45 -15.87
C GLU A 68 -3.98 1.79 -16.60
N THR A 69 -5.03 1.90 -17.42
CA THR A 69 -5.35 3.16 -18.14
C THR A 69 -5.69 4.28 -17.16
N VAL A 70 -6.57 4.03 -16.19
CA VAL A 70 -6.96 5.03 -15.17
C VAL A 70 -5.76 5.43 -14.31
N LEU A 71 -4.91 4.47 -13.96
CA LEU A 71 -3.74 4.67 -13.14
C LEU A 71 -2.62 5.46 -13.87
N LYS A 72 -2.66 5.53 -15.20
CA LYS A 72 -1.78 6.39 -16.01
C LYS A 72 -2.28 7.83 -16.14
N ASP A 73 -3.53 8.10 -15.75
CA ASP A 73 -4.10 9.44 -15.77
C ASP A 73 -3.43 10.34 -14.71
N LYS A 74 -2.97 11.53 -15.13
CA LYS A 74 -2.22 12.44 -14.26
C LYS A 74 -3.08 13.04 -13.16
N ASP A 75 -4.36 13.31 -13.42
CA ASP A 75 -5.27 13.87 -12.42
C ASP A 75 -5.59 12.81 -11.35
N VAL A 76 -5.73 11.55 -11.75
CA VAL A 76 -5.87 10.41 -10.83
C VAL A 76 -4.61 10.27 -9.99
N GLN A 77 -3.42 10.24 -10.60
CA GLN A 77 -2.15 10.16 -9.87
C GLN A 77 -1.98 11.29 -8.87
N ALA A 78 -2.29 12.53 -9.26
CA ALA A 78 -2.21 13.69 -8.37
C ALA A 78 -3.15 13.57 -7.17
N LYS A 79 -4.40 13.13 -7.40
CA LYS A 79 -5.38 12.93 -6.31
C LYS A 79 -4.99 11.80 -5.36
N LEU A 80 -4.41 10.72 -5.87
CA LEU A 80 -3.90 9.61 -5.06
C LEU A 80 -2.68 10.06 -4.24
N ALA A 81 -1.72 10.74 -4.88
CA ALA A 81 -0.53 11.28 -4.21
C ALA A 81 -0.89 12.29 -3.11
N ALA A 82 -1.90 13.14 -3.33
CA ALA A 82 -2.41 14.07 -2.32
C ALA A 82 -2.99 13.36 -1.08
N GLN A 83 -3.44 12.13 -1.22
CA GLN A 83 -3.90 11.27 -0.13
C GLN A 83 -2.76 10.41 0.46
N GLY A 84 -1.53 10.58 -0.05
CA GLY A 84 -0.36 9.82 0.35
C GLY A 84 -0.37 8.39 -0.19
N LEU A 85 -1.05 8.15 -1.30
CA LEU A 85 -0.98 6.87 -2.01
C LEU A 85 0.13 6.95 -3.05
N SER A 86 0.97 5.93 -3.08
CA SER A 86 1.98 5.74 -4.11
C SER A 86 1.57 4.59 -5.01
N MET A 87 1.80 4.80 -6.30
CA MET A 87 1.64 3.79 -7.32
C MET A 87 2.64 2.65 -7.11
N VAL A 88 2.21 1.41 -7.35
CA VAL A 88 3.09 0.22 -7.29
C VAL A 88 2.99 -0.53 -8.62
N PRO A 89 3.67 -0.04 -9.67
CA PRO A 89 3.57 -0.62 -11.02
C PRO A 89 3.91 -2.11 -11.08
N GLU A 90 4.79 -2.58 -10.18
CA GLU A 90 5.28 -3.96 -10.15
C GLU A 90 4.18 -4.98 -9.83
N VAL A 91 3.07 -4.55 -9.22
CA VAL A 91 1.94 -5.43 -8.84
C VAL A 91 0.68 -5.16 -9.65
N ASN A 92 0.75 -4.41 -10.76
CA ASN A 92 -0.44 -4.02 -11.53
C ASN A 92 -1.01 -5.11 -12.45
N SER A 93 -0.32 -6.22 -12.69
CA SER A 93 -0.87 -7.35 -13.45
C SER A 93 -1.68 -8.29 -12.56
N PRO A 94 -2.72 -8.98 -13.06
CA PRO A 94 -3.49 -9.93 -12.26
C PRO A 94 -2.64 -11.00 -11.57
N ALA A 95 -1.63 -11.52 -12.28
CA ALA A 95 -0.73 -12.54 -11.74
C ALA A 95 0.20 -11.96 -10.65
N ALA A 96 0.80 -10.79 -10.88
CA ALA A 96 1.68 -10.15 -9.90
C ALA A 96 0.90 -9.71 -8.65
N PHE A 97 -0.31 -9.17 -8.84
CA PHE A 97 -1.20 -8.82 -7.73
C PHE A 97 -1.59 -10.05 -6.92
N GLY A 98 -1.94 -11.16 -7.58
CA GLY A 98 -2.25 -12.42 -6.90
C GLY A 98 -1.09 -12.94 -6.04
N ALA A 99 0.14 -12.90 -6.57
CA ALA A 99 1.35 -13.27 -5.81
C ALA A 99 1.62 -12.33 -4.62
N TYR A 100 1.39 -11.02 -4.81
CA TYR A 100 1.51 -10.03 -3.74
C TYR A 100 0.51 -10.29 -2.60
N VAL A 101 -0.76 -10.56 -2.92
CA VAL A 101 -1.80 -10.89 -1.93
C VAL A 101 -1.42 -12.13 -1.12
N GLN A 102 -0.91 -13.19 -1.78
CA GLN A 102 -0.45 -14.39 -1.08
C GLN A 102 0.72 -14.10 -0.13
N THR A 103 1.67 -13.27 -0.56
CA THR A 103 2.84 -12.88 0.24
C THR A 103 2.41 -12.07 1.48
N GLU A 104 1.50 -11.11 1.31
CA GLU A 104 0.96 -10.32 2.41
C GLU A 104 0.17 -11.20 3.38
N ALA A 105 -0.67 -12.12 2.88
CA ALA A 105 -1.42 -13.04 3.72
C ALA A 105 -0.51 -13.90 4.60
N GLN A 106 0.56 -14.47 4.03
CA GLN A 106 1.55 -15.27 4.76
C GLN A 106 2.29 -14.44 5.83
N LYS A 107 2.71 -13.22 5.47
CA LYS A 107 3.36 -12.29 6.40
C LYS A 107 2.46 -12.01 7.60
N TRP A 108 1.20 -11.61 7.35
CA TRP A 108 0.28 -11.24 8.41
C TRP A 108 -0.18 -12.44 9.24
N GLN A 109 -0.33 -13.63 8.64
CA GLN A 109 -0.58 -14.86 9.38
C GLN A 109 0.53 -15.13 10.41
N SER A 110 1.79 -15.02 9.99
CA SER A 110 2.95 -15.22 10.88
C SER A 110 2.95 -14.22 12.04
N VAL A 111 2.65 -12.95 11.77
CA VAL A 111 2.55 -11.90 12.78
C VAL A 111 1.44 -12.18 13.79
N VAL A 112 0.24 -12.51 13.31
CA VAL A 112 -0.93 -12.81 14.15
C VAL A 112 -0.65 -14.00 15.08
N GLN A 113 -0.06 -15.07 14.54
CA GLN A 113 0.31 -16.26 15.31
C GLN A 113 1.37 -15.96 16.38
N ALA A 114 2.45 -15.25 16.01
CA ALA A 114 3.52 -14.89 16.94
C ALA A 114 3.04 -13.98 18.07
N ALA A 115 2.05 -13.11 17.79
CA ALA A 115 1.49 -12.17 18.77
C ALA A 115 0.31 -12.75 19.57
N GLY A 116 -0.15 -13.96 19.28
CA GLY A 116 -1.32 -14.57 19.95
C GLY A 116 -2.61 -13.78 19.73
N ILE A 117 -2.76 -13.11 18.59
CA ILE A 117 -3.93 -12.29 18.27
C ILE A 117 -5.06 -13.19 17.76
N SER A 118 -6.26 -13.02 18.30
CA SER A 118 -7.50 -13.57 17.76
C SER A 118 -8.43 -12.44 17.33
N ALA A 119 -9.12 -12.63 16.21
CA ALA A 119 -10.40 -11.95 15.99
C ALA A 119 -11.49 -12.72 16.75
N ASP A 120 -12.50 -12.00 17.21
CA ASP A 120 -13.64 -12.45 18.04
C ASP A 120 -14.12 -13.90 17.82
#